data_AF-A0A443SAG8-F1
#
_entry.id   AF-A0A443SAG8-F1
#
_cell.length_a   1.000
_cell.length_b   1.000
_cell.length_c   1.000
_cell.angle_alpha   90.00
_cell.angle_beta   90.00
_cell.angle_gamma   90.00
#
_symmetry.space_group_name_H-M   'P 1'
#
loop_
_entity.id
_entity.type
_entity.pdbx_description
1 polymer ?
#
loop_
_entity_poly.entity_id
_entity_poly.type
_entity_poly.pdbx_seq_one_letter_code
_entity_poly.pdbx_strand_id
1 'polypeptide(L)'
;MLQCYQINICFNSSTKIGNNKEISRNVVTNILDSLTEDDYVTILAFANNVTPIAECFGNKLVQSNPQNIRIFKENLEYFETYQKANFSIALIEAFEILQFANRSKLGAQCNQAIMIVTSGEDGDYDSLFQQYVAPFAQYNYPRIPIRVFTYQIGKESQNEVSDDMACKNRGYAFNVPSMADVREQVHKYVPIMSRPIVLSATRPFVYTSVYTDLRVSISAVI
;
A
#
# COMPACT_ATOMS: atom_id res chain seq x y z
N MET A 1 3.60 -18.69 5.19
CA MET A 1 2.36 -18.30 4.48
C MET A 1 2.48 -18.63 2.99
N LEU A 2 1.37 -18.94 2.29
CA LEU A 2 1.38 -19.25 0.84
C LEU A 2 1.61 -18.02 -0.05
N GLN A 3 1.44 -16.85 0.55
CA GLN A 3 1.53 -15.56 -0.09
C GLN A 3 2.52 -14.75 0.72
N CYS A 4 3.57 -14.33 0.03
CA CYS A 4 4.54 -13.36 0.48
C CYS A 4 4.41 -12.13 -0.42
N TYR A 5 4.54 -10.97 0.20
CA TYR A 5 4.36 -9.67 -0.43
C TYR A 5 5.59 -8.80 -0.24
N GLN A 6 5.88 -7.98 -1.24
CA GLN A 6 6.78 -6.84 -1.11
C GLN A 6 6.04 -5.58 -1.55
N ILE A 7 5.69 -4.73 -0.58
CA ILE A 7 4.75 -3.63 -0.77
C ILE A 7 5.44 -2.31 -0.46
N ASN A 8 5.38 -1.37 -1.39
CA ASN A 8 5.64 0.03 -1.10
C ASN A 8 4.32 0.76 -0.89
N ILE A 9 4.14 1.40 0.26
CA ILE A 9 2.99 2.25 0.53
C ILE A 9 3.41 3.70 0.30
N CYS A 10 2.88 4.33 -0.73
CA CYS A 10 3.08 5.75 -1.01
C CYS A 10 1.94 6.55 -0.36
N PHE A 11 2.26 7.29 0.70
CA PHE A 11 1.32 8.10 1.46
C PHE A 11 1.40 9.57 1.04
N ASN A 12 0.31 10.12 0.52
CA ASN A 12 0.24 11.53 0.16
C ASN A 12 0.18 12.40 1.44
N SER A 13 1.31 13.03 1.79
CA SER A 13 1.43 13.88 2.98
C SER A 13 0.79 15.26 2.81
N SER A 14 0.35 15.59 1.59
CA SER A 14 -0.39 16.82 1.26
C SER A 14 -1.89 16.73 1.53
N THR A 15 -2.38 15.59 2.02
CA THR A 15 -3.79 15.39 2.39
C THR A 15 -4.23 16.49 3.39
N LYS A 16 -5.24 17.29 3.00
CA LYS A 16 -5.74 18.44 3.78
C LYS A 16 -6.07 18.03 5.22
N ILE A 17 -5.72 18.90 6.17
CA ILE A 17 -5.94 18.70 7.62
C ILE A 17 -7.44 18.49 7.90
N GLY A 18 -7.77 17.42 8.63
CA GLY A 18 -9.13 17.05 9.01
C GLY A 18 -9.37 15.54 9.00
N ASN A 19 -10.63 15.12 8.92
CA ASN A 19 -11.04 13.71 8.97
C ASN A 19 -10.36 12.84 7.91
N ASN A 20 -10.07 13.37 6.72
CA ASN A 20 -9.42 12.60 5.64
C ASN A 20 -8.01 12.16 6.05
N LYS A 21 -7.27 12.96 6.83
CA LYS A 21 -5.94 12.59 7.33
C LYS A 21 -6.01 11.38 8.25
N GLU A 22 -6.99 11.36 9.15
CA GLU A 22 -7.22 10.25 10.07
C GLU A 22 -7.64 8.98 9.31
N ILE A 23 -8.51 9.13 8.30
CA ILE A 23 -8.88 8.03 7.40
C ILE A 23 -7.65 7.48 6.69
N SER A 24 -6.78 8.33 6.14
CA SER A 24 -5.54 7.87 5.47
C SER A 24 -4.63 7.09 6.40
N ARG A 25 -4.43 7.58 7.63
CA ARG A 25 -3.65 6.87 8.63
C ARG A 25 -4.27 5.52 8.98
N ASN A 26 -5.58 5.47 9.11
CA ASN A 26 -6.29 4.25 9.41
C ASN A 26 -6.20 3.24 8.24
N VAL A 27 -6.27 3.71 6.99
CA VAL A 27 -6.05 2.90 5.80
C VAL A 27 -4.65 2.28 5.82
N VAL A 28 -3.60 3.08 5.99
CA VAL A 28 -2.23 2.56 6.08
C VAL A 28 -2.07 1.59 7.26
N THR A 29 -2.64 1.92 8.42
CA THR A 29 -2.62 1.06 9.61
C THR A 29 -3.28 -0.29 9.35
N ASN A 30 -4.45 -0.32 8.71
CA ASN A 30 -5.16 -1.55 8.35
C ASN A 30 -4.40 -2.36 7.28
N ILE A 31 -3.70 -1.69 6.36
CA ILE A 31 -2.81 -2.38 5.41
C ILE A 31 -1.70 -3.07 6.21
N LEU A 32 -1.02 -2.36 7.11
CA LEU A 32 0.05 -2.93 7.95
C LEU A 32 -0.46 -4.10 8.81
N ASP A 33 -1.67 -4.01 9.36
CA ASP A 33 -2.29 -5.09 10.15
C ASP A 33 -2.65 -6.34 9.32
N SER A 34 -2.72 -6.21 8.00
CA SER A 34 -2.94 -7.35 7.11
C SER A 34 -1.64 -8.08 6.71
N LEU A 35 -0.47 -7.49 7.00
CA LEU A 35 0.83 -8.06 6.67
C LEU A 35 1.29 -9.04 7.73
N THR A 36 2.15 -9.96 7.31
CA THR A 36 2.69 -11.03 8.15
C THR A 36 4.20 -11.05 8.13
N GLU A 37 4.83 -11.87 8.97
CA GLU A 37 6.29 -11.93 9.10
C GLU A 37 7.00 -12.35 7.79
N ASP A 38 6.30 -12.99 6.85
CA ASP A 38 6.84 -13.36 5.53
C ASP A 38 6.85 -12.19 4.53
N ASP A 39 6.21 -11.07 4.89
CA ASP A 39 6.03 -9.90 4.03
C ASP A 39 7.06 -8.81 4.29
N TYR A 40 7.36 -8.04 3.26
CA TYR A 40 8.28 -6.92 3.31
C TYR A 40 7.55 -5.64 2.92
N VAL A 41 7.76 -4.58 3.70
CA VAL A 41 7.07 -3.30 3.51
C VAL A 41 8.01 -2.13 3.68
N THR A 42 7.71 -1.04 2.98
CA THR A 42 8.19 0.29 3.33
C THR A 42 7.08 1.30 3.08
N ILE A 43 7.17 2.44 3.75
CA ILE A 43 6.19 3.51 3.64
C ILE A 43 6.93 4.80 3.28
N LEU A 44 6.53 5.39 2.16
CA LEU A 44 7.09 6.62 1.63
C LEU A 44 6.03 7.71 1.75
N ALA A 45 6.28 8.74 2.54
CA ALA A 45 5.53 9.99 2.45
C ALA A 45 6.00 10.76 1.23
N PHE A 46 5.07 11.36 0.50
CA PHE A 46 5.41 12.22 -0.63
C PHE A 46 4.56 13.48 -0.70
N ALA A 47 5.24 14.58 -1.05
CA ALA A 47 4.66 15.84 -1.50
C ALA A 47 5.50 16.35 -2.68
N ASN A 48 6.35 17.36 -2.51
CA ASN A 48 7.32 17.76 -3.54
C ASN A 48 8.60 16.89 -3.55
N ASN A 49 8.84 16.18 -2.44
CA ASN A 49 9.93 15.25 -2.21
C ASN A 49 9.35 13.95 -1.67
N VAL A 50 10.22 12.93 -1.56
CA VAL A 50 9.86 11.63 -1.01
C VAL A 50 10.70 11.38 0.22
N THR A 51 10.04 11.05 1.33
CA THR A 51 10.71 10.73 2.59
C THR A 51 10.20 9.39 3.13
N PRO A 52 11.09 8.49 3.58
CA PRO A 52 10.65 7.29 4.27
C PRO A 52 10.01 7.68 5.60
N ILE A 53 8.85 7.10 5.93
CA ILE A 53 8.15 7.36 7.20
C ILE A 53 9.02 7.01 8.40
N ALA A 54 9.79 5.93 8.29
CA ALA A 54 10.75 5.52 9.31
C ALA A 54 12.17 5.78 8.79
N GLU A 55 12.76 6.91 9.16
CA GLU A 55 14.10 7.32 8.71
C GLU A 55 15.18 6.28 9.02
N CYS A 56 15.04 5.56 10.14
CA CYS A 56 15.98 4.50 10.55
C CYS A 56 15.98 3.30 9.59
N PHE A 57 14.90 3.07 8.86
CA PHE A 57 14.83 2.06 7.81
C PHE A 57 15.39 2.60 6.50
N GLY A 58 15.22 3.89 6.22
CA GLY A 58 15.67 4.51 4.96
C GLY A 58 14.92 3.96 3.75
N ASN A 59 15.52 4.08 2.57
CA ASN A 59 14.87 3.71 1.29
C ASN A 59 15.08 2.22 0.97
N LYS A 60 14.59 1.34 1.85
CA LYS A 60 14.60 -0.11 1.65
C LYS A 60 13.35 -0.76 2.20
N LEU A 61 13.08 -1.96 1.71
CA LEU A 61 12.08 -2.83 2.30
C LEU A 61 12.59 -3.44 3.61
N VAL A 62 11.70 -3.51 4.60
CA VAL A 62 11.95 -4.19 5.87
C VAL A 62 10.90 -5.27 6.10
N GLN A 63 11.28 -6.32 6.82
CA GLN A 63 10.36 -7.39 7.17
C GLN A 63 9.23 -6.86 8.07
N SER A 64 8.01 -7.32 7.84
CA SER A 64 6.78 -6.88 8.51
C SER A 64 6.59 -7.58 9.86
N ASN A 65 7.64 -7.64 10.67
CA ASN A 65 7.55 -8.16 12.04
C ASN A 65 6.80 -7.16 12.95
N PRO A 66 6.23 -7.61 14.07
CA PRO A 66 5.43 -6.74 14.94
C PRO A 66 6.15 -5.48 15.44
N GLN A 67 7.48 -5.54 15.63
CA GLN A 67 8.29 -4.40 16.09
C GLN A 67 8.45 -3.34 14.99
N ASN A 68 8.77 -3.76 13.76
CA ASN A 68 8.90 -2.86 12.61
C ASN A 68 7.56 -2.23 12.25
N ILE A 69 6.47 -3.02 12.29
CA ILE A 69 5.11 -2.51 12.08
C ILE A 69 4.76 -1.46 13.12
N ARG A 70 5.10 -1.68 14.40
CA ARG A 70 4.91 -0.70 15.46
C ARG A 70 5.67 0.60 15.19
N ILE A 71 6.94 0.53 14.77
CA ILE A 71 7.75 1.71 14.42
C ILE A 71 7.07 2.50 13.29
N PHE A 72 6.58 1.83 12.24
CA PHE A 72 5.84 2.52 11.18
C PHE A 72 4.59 3.23 11.71
N LYS A 73 3.78 2.56 12.52
CA LYS A 73 2.56 3.14 13.10
C LYS A 73 2.85 4.37 13.96
N GLU A 74 3.89 4.31 14.81
CA GLU A 74 4.31 5.43 15.65
C GLU A 74 4.79 6.64 14.80
N ASN A 75 5.44 6.40 13.66
CA ASN A 75 5.94 7.47 12.80
C ASN A 75 4.89 8.07 11.85
N LEU A 76 3.73 7.42 11.64
CA LEU A 76 2.62 7.97 10.84
C LEU A 76 1.98 9.21 11.48
N GLU A 77 2.22 9.47 12.76
CA GLU A 77 1.67 10.61 13.50
C GLU A 77 2.32 11.95 13.11
N TYR A 78 3.55 11.95 12.60
CA TYR A 78 4.41 13.15 12.57
C TYR A 78 4.57 13.87 11.23
N PHE A 79 4.00 13.37 10.12
CA PHE A 79 4.20 13.99 8.81
C PHE A 79 3.05 14.94 8.41
N GLU A 80 3.41 16.21 8.19
CA GLU A 80 2.58 17.26 7.60
C GLU A 80 3.40 18.09 6.61
N THR A 81 2.92 18.18 5.37
CA THR A 81 3.52 19.06 4.35
C THR A 81 2.40 19.74 3.56
N TYR A 82 2.47 21.06 3.40
CA TYR A 82 1.46 21.83 2.65
C TYR A 82 1.78 21.97 1.15
N GLN A 83 2.67 21.14 0.62
CA GLN A 83 3.16 21.28 -0.75
C GLN A 83 2.33 20.43 -1.73
N LYS A 84 2.36 20.77 -3.02
CA LYS A 84 1.70 19.99 -4.06
C LYS A 84 2.31 18.59 -4.16
N ALA A 85 1.48 17.57 -4.32
CA ALA A 85 1.92 16.19 -4.45
C ALA A 85 2.53 15.95 -5.84
N ASN A 86 3.69 15.28 -5.87
CA ASN A 86 4.37 14.89 -7.10
C ASN A 86 4.42 13.36 -7.17
N PHE A 87 3.46 12.77 -7.89
CA PHE A 87 3.34 11.32 -8.03
C PHE A 87 4.52 10.73 -8.79
N SER A 88 5.12 11.48 -9.71
CA SER A 88 6.23 10.98 -10.53
C SER A 88 7.44 10.60 -9.67
N ILE A 89 7.84 11.47 -8.75
CA ILE A 89 9.00 11.23 -7.87
C ILE A 89 8.69 10.05 -6.92
N ALA A 90 7.49 10.00 -6.36
CA ALA A 90 7.06 8.91 -5.48
C ALA A 90 7.08 7.54 -6.18
N LEU A 91 6.60 7.49 -7.42
CA LEU A 91 6.59 6.27 -8.22
C LEU A 91 7.99 5.83 -8.61
N ILE A 92 8.86 6.75 -9.03
CA ILE A 92 10.25 6.45 -9.38
C ILE A 92 10.95 5.83 -8.17
N GLU A 93 10.87 6.47 -6.99
CA GLU A 93 11.49 5.95 -5.76
C GLU A 93 10.94 4.57 -5.40
N ALA A 94 9.61 4.38 -5.48
CA ALA A 94 8.99 3.10 -5.21
C ALA A 94 9.51 2.00 -6.17
N PHE A 95 9.63 2.30 -7.46
CA PHE A 95 10.17 1.34 -8.42
C PHE A 95 11.63 1.00 -8.15
N GLU A 96 12.45 1.98 -7.80
CA GLU A 96 13.86 1.78 -7.48
C GLU A 96 14.05 0.93 -6.23
N ILE A 97 13.26 1.13 -5.19
CA ILE A 97 13.27 0.29 -3.97
C ILE A 97 12.93 -1.17 -4.31
N LEU A 98 11.89 -1.41 -5.12
CA LEU A 98 11.51 -2.77 -5.52
C LEU A 98 12.59 -3.43 -6.39
N GLN A 99 13.20 -2.68 -7.29
CA GLN A 99 14.28 -3.16 -8.15
C GLN A 99 15.54 -3.48 -7.33
N PHE A 100 15.89 -2.62 -6.37
CA PHE A 100 16.99 -2.85 -5.45
C PHE A 100 16.78 -4.13 -4.63
N ALA A 101 15.58 -4.32 -4.07
CA ALA A 101 15.24 -5.53 -3.32
C ALA A 101 15.34 -6.80 -4.19
N ASN A 102 14.91 -6.74 -5.45
CA ASN A 102 15.01 -7.87 -6.38
C ASN A 102 16.46 -8.23 -6.75
N ARG A 103 17.33 -7.21 -6.92
CA ARG A 103 18.75 -7.40 -7.25
C ARG A 103 19.57 -7.88 -6.06
N SER A 104 19.36 -7.28 -4.89
CA SER A 104 20.08 -7.58 -3.66
C SER A 104 19.62 -8.87 -2.98
N LYS A 105 18.44 -9.39 -3.34
CA LYS A 105 17.76 -10.50 -2.67
C LYS A 105 17.38 -10.18 -1.21
N LEU A 106 17.38 -8.91 -0.83
CA LEU A 106 16.98 -8.41 0.49
C LEU A 106 15.48 -8.07 0.48
N GLY A 107 14.63 -9.09 0.34
CA GLY A 107 13.17 -8.95 0.35
C GLY A 107 12.49 -10.30 0.13
N ALA A 108 11.15 -10.32 0.09
CA ALA A 108 10.40 -11.56 -0.05
C ALA A 108 10.62 -12.28 -1.41
N GLN A 109 10.98 -11.54 -2.48
CA GLN A 109 11.12 -12.07 -3.85
C GLN A 109 9.82 -12.68 -4.40
N CYS A 110 8.67 -12.15 -3.97
CA CYS A 110 7.35 -12.69 -4.28
C CYS A 110 6.48 -11.65 -5.00
N ASN A 111 5.20 -11.57 -4.65
CA ASN A 111 4.27 -10.64 -5.27
C ASN A 111 4.66 -9.20 -4.92
N GLN A 112 4.87 -8.38 -5.95
CA GLN A 112 5.26 -6.99 -5.79
C GLN A 112 4.05 -6.08 -5.98
N ALA A 113 3.88 -5.11 -5.08
CA ALA A 113 2.84 -4.11 -5.23
C ALA A 113 3.28 -2.72 -4.77
N ILE A 114 2.67 -1.71 -5.39
CA ILE A 114 2.71 -0.32 -4.96
C ILE A 114 1.28 0.05 -4.55
N MET A 115 1.11 0.56 -3.34
CA MET A 115 -0.17 1.02 -2.81
C MET A 115 -0.11 2.52 -2.61
N ILE A 116 -0.93 3.27 -3.33
CA ILE A 116 -0.96 4.74 -3.25
C ILE A 116 -2.16 5.15 -2.43
N VAL A 117 -1.94 5.91 -1.36
CA VAL A 117 -2.98 6.43 -0.49
C VAL A 117 -3.06 7.93 -0.68
N THR A 118 -4.18 8.42 -1.20
CA THR A 118 -4.37 9.83 -1.55
C THR A 118 -5.80 10.28 -1.26
N SER A 119 -6.01 11.53 -0.87
CA SER A 119 -7.34 12.10 -0.60
C SER A 119 -7.97 12.78 -1.81
N GLY A 120 -7.45 12.48 -3.02
CA GLY A 120 -7.70 13.29 -4.21
C GLY A 120 -6.78 14.52 -4.22
N GLU A 121 -6.45 15.00 -5.40
CA GLU A 121 -5.70 16.24 -5.57
C GLU A 121 -6.55 17.22 -6.38
N ASP A 122 -6.68 18.45 -5.89
CA ASP A 122 -7.27 19.54 -6.65
C ASP A 122 -6.29 19.92 -7.77
N GLY A 123 -6.57 19.53 -9.01
CA GLY A 123 -5.67 19.80 -10.12
C GLY A 123 -6.20 19.38 -11.48
N ASP A 124 -5.47 19.78 -12.51
CA ASP A 124 -5.72 19.34 -13.88
C ASP A 124 -5.38 17.85 -14.03
N TYR A 125 -6.40 17.05 -14.36
CA TYR A 125 -6.28 15.60 -14.52
C TYR A 125 -5.25 15.21 -15.58
N ASP A 126 -5.09 15.99 -16.65
CA ASP A 126 -4.10 15.73 -17.69
C ASP A 126 -2.67 15.83 -17.14
N SER A 127 -2.44 16.81 -16.26
CA SER A 127 -1.14 16.99 -15.60
C SER A 127 -0.83 15.84 -14.63
N LEU A 128 -1.83 15.31 -13.93
CA LEU A 128 -1.68 14.14 -13.06
C LEU A 128 -1.44 12.88 -13.88
N PHE A 129 -2.15 12.73 -15.00
CA PHE A 129 -1.98 11.63 -15.94
C PHE A 129 -0.54 11.52 -16.44
N GLN A 130 0.04 12.65 -16.88
CA GLN A 130 1.41 12.69 -17.37
C GLN A 130 2.44 12.32 -16.30
N GLN A 131 2.20 12.64 -15.03
CA GLN A 131 3.14 12.35 -13.94
C GLN A 131 3.34 10.85 -13.72
N TYR A 132 2.32 10.02 -13.90
CA TYR A 132 2.45 8.58 -13.64
C TYR A 132 2.80 7.75 -14.87
N VAL A 133 2.38 8.17 -16.07
CA VAL A 133 2.56 7.38 -17.30
C VAL A 133 4.03 7.08 -17.58
N ALA A 134 4.92 8.08 -17.46
CA ALA A 134 6.34 7.90 -17.76
C ALA A 134 7.02 6.88 -16.81
N PRO A 135 6.90 6.98 -15.47
CA PRO A 135 7.41 5.95 -14.56
C PRO A 135 6.86 4.54 -14.86
N PHE A 136 5.55 4.38 -15.10
CA PHE A 136 5.01 3.05 -15.40
C PHE A 136 5.51 2.48 -16.72
N ALA A 137 5.64 3.31 -17.76
CA ALA A 137 6.18 2.91 -19.05
C ALA A 137 7.65 2.47 -18.93
N GLN A 138 8.44 3.15 -18.10
CA GLN A 138 9.86 2.85 -17.90
C GLN A 138 10.09 1.59 -17.05
N TYR A 139 9.36 1.44 -15.94
CA TYR A 139 9.69 0.44 -14.91
C TYR A 139 8.78 -0.79 -14.90
N ASN A 140 7.53 -0.69 -15.40
CA ASN A 140 6.55 -1.77 -15.27
C ASN A 140 6.10 -2.36 -16.63
N TYR A 141 6.20 -1.62 -17.74
CA TYR A 141 5.84 -2.10 -19.08
C TYR A 141 7.02 -2.84 -19.76
N PRO A 142 6.80 -3.87 -20.60
CA PRO A 142 5.52 -4.46 -21.04
C PRO A 142 5.00 -5.63 -20.18
N ARG A 143 5.80 -6.15 -19.24
CA ARG A 143 5.45 -7.40 -18.53
C ARG A 143 4.48 -7.18 -17.35
N ILE A 144 4.44 -5.97 -16.81
CA ILE A 144 3.61 -5.55 -15.67
C ILE A 144 3.76 -6.51 -14.48
N PRO A 145 4.99 -6.70 -13.96
CA PRO A 145 5.23 -7.55 -12.80
C PRO A 145 4.74 -6.94 -11.47
N ILE A 146 4.69 -5.61 -11.38
CA ILE A 146 4.31 -4.89 -10.16
C ILE A 146 2.86 -4.46 -10.27
N ARG A 147 2.05 -4.78 -9.24
CA ARG A 147 0.64 -4.41 -9.18
C ARG A 147 0.46 -3.06 -8.50
N VAL A 148 -0.49 -2.26 -8.96
CA VAL A 148 -0.73 -0.92 -8.39
C VAL A 148 -2.13 -0.82 -7.83
N PHE A 149 -2.23 -0.54 -6.55
CA PHE A 149 -3.49 -0.26 -5.89
C PHE A 149 -3.57 1.21 -5.51
N THR A 150 -4.73 1.81 -5.70
CA THR A 150 -4.99 3.20 -5.32
C THR A 150 -6.10 3.22 -4.27
N TYR A 151 -5.90 3.97 -3.20
CA TYR A 151 -6.88 4.23 -2.16
C TYR A 151 -7.18 5.71 -2.20
N GLN A 152 -8.33 6.05 -2.75
CA GLN A 152 -8.86 7.41 -2.75
C GLN A 152 -9.69 7.62 -1.48
N ILE A 153 -9.41 8.71 -0.78
CA ILE A 153 -10.02 9.01 0.51
C ILE A 153 -10.91 10.23 0.39
N GLY A 154 -12.13 10.11 0.91
CA GLY A 154 -13.10 11.19 0.92
C GLY A 154 -14.39 10.82 0.19
N LYS A 155 -15.39 11.69 0.32
CA LYS A 155 -16.73 11.47 -0.22
C LYS A 155 -16.85 11.79 -1.71
N GLU A 156 -15.80 12.33 -2.31
CA GLU A 156 -15.78 12.65 -3.73
C GLU A 156 -15.82 11.36 -4.56
N SER A 157 -16.35 11.47 -5.78
CA SER A 157 -16.38 10.35 -6.70
C SER A 157 -14.97 9.87 -7.02
N GLN A 158 -14.86 8.57 -7.29
CA GLN A 158 -13.64 7.93 -7.71
C GLN A 158 -13.04 8.66 -8.93
N ASN A 159 -11.75 8.98 -8.85
CA ASN A 159 -11.00 9.76 -9.81
C ASN A 159 -10.56 8.87 -10.97
N GLU A 160 -10.91 9.25 -12.20
CA GLU A 160 -10.56 8.53 -13.43
C GLU A 160 -9.06 8.25 -13.55
N VAL A 161 -8.20 9.16 -13.08
CA VAL A 161 -6.74 8.97 -13.02
C VAL A 161 -6.36 7.79 -12.13
N SER A 162 -6.99 7.66 -10.96
CA SER A 162 -6.70 6.56 -10.02
C SER A 162 -7.15 5.21 -10.60
N ASP A 163 -8.25 5.21 -11.33
CA ASP A 163 -8.80 4.02 -12.00
C ASP A 163 -7.93 3.58 -13.15
N ASP A 164 -7.57 4.50 -14.05
CA ASP A 164 -6.71 4.21 -15.19
C ASP A 164 -5.34 3.68 -14.74
N MET A 165 -4.75 4.34 -13.73
CA MET A 165 -3.48 3.92 -13.14
C MET A 165 -3.54 2.49 -12.60
N ALA A 166 -4.57 2.13 -11.83
CA ALA A 166 -4.70 0.80 -11.25
C ALA A 166 -5.03 -0.27 -12.31
N CYS A 167 -5.93 0.05 -13.25
CA CYS A 167 -6.38 -0.86 -14.30
C CYS A 167 -5.23 -1.25 -15.24
N LYS A 168 -4.43 -0.28 -15.69
CA LYS A 168 -3.27 -0.54 -16.56
C LYS A 168 -2.16 -1.35 -15.87
N ASN A 169 -2.13 -1.38 -14.54
CA ASN A 169 -1.10 -2.05 -13.76
C ASN A 169 -1.62 -3.28 -12.98
N ARG A 170 -2.66 -3.96 -13.48
CA ARG A 170 -3.20 -5.23 -12.91
C ARG A 170 -3.56 -5.15 -11.42
N GLY A 171 -3.89 -3.97 -10.92
CA GLY A 171 -4.38 -3.78 -9.56
C GLY A 171 -5.83 -3.36 -9.53
N TYR A 172 -6.19 -2.50 -8.57
CA TYR A 172 -7.55 -2.02 -8.39
C TYR A 172 -7.57 -0.70 -7.62
N ALA A 173 -8.56 0.12 -7.94
CA ALA A 173 -8.79 1.40 -7.31
C ALA A 173 -9.93 1.29 -6.30
N PHE A 174 -9.68 1.72 -5.07
CA PHE A 174 -10.62 1.67 -3.96
C PHE A 174 -11.02 3.09 -3.56
N ASN A 175 -12.32 3.28 -3.32
CA ASN A 175 -12.83 4.51 -2.72
C ASN A 175 -13.16 4.26 -1.24
N VAL A 176 -12.64 5.13 -0.36
CA VAL A 176 -12.80 5.05 1.10
C VAL A 176 -13.46 6.35 1.59
N PRO A 177 -14.81 6.40 1.64
CA PRO A 177 -15.51 7.65 1.93
C PRO A 177 -15.58 7.96 3.43
N SER A 178 -15.46 6.97 4.30
CA SER A 178 -15.54 7.14 5.76
C SER A 178 -14.64 6.18 6.53
N MET A 179 -14.42 6.47 7.82
CA MET A 179 -13.68 5.61 8.73
C MET A 179 -14.27 4.19 8.87
N ALA A 180 -15.59 4.06 8.73
CA ALA A 180 -16.26 2.76 8.85
C ALA A 180 -15.92 1.82 7.67
N ASP A 181 -15.65 2.38 6.49
CA ASP A 181 -15.40 1.62 5.27
C ASP A 181 -13.95 1.14 5.17
N VAL A 182 -13.02 1.75 5.93
CA VAL A 182 -11.58 1.50 5.86
C VAL A 182 -11.26 0.00 5.90
N ARG A 183 -11.79 -0.70 6.90
CA ARG A 183 -11.52 -2.12 7.10
C ARG A 183 -11.97 -2.97 5.92
N GLU A 184 -13.18 -2.71 5.42
CA GLU A 184 -13.74 -3.47 4.30
C GLU A 184 -12.97 -3.21 3.01
N GLN A 185 -12.65 -1.94 2.72
CA GLN A 185 -12.00 -1.56 1.46
C GLN A 185 -10.54 -2.02 1.41
N VAL A 186 -9.80 -1.91 2.52
CA VAL A 186 -8.41 -2.35 2.59
C VAL A 186 -8.29 -3.84 2.33
N HIS A 187 -9.12 -4.70 2.93
CA HIS A 187 -8.96 -6.15 2.75
C HIS A 187 -9.27 -6.65 1.33
N LYS A 188 -9.89 -5.84 0.45
CA LYS A 188 -10.22 -6.24 -0.93
C LYS A 188 -8.99 -6.42 -1.83
N TYR A 189 -7.80 -5.92 -1.47
CA TYR A 189 -6.60 -6.19 -2.27
C TYR A 189 -6.17 -7.68 -2.20
N VAL A 190 -6.42 -8.36 -1.07
CA VAL A 190 -6.00 -9.75 -0.82
C VAL A 190 -6.55 -10.74 -1.87
N PRO A 191 -7.86 -10.78 -2.17
CA PRO A 191 -8.37 -11.68 -3.21
C PRO A 191 -7.82 -11.36 -4.61
N ILE A 192 -7.49 -10.10 -4.89
CA ILE A 192 -6.87 -9.71 -6.17
C ILE A 192 -5.45 -10.28 -6.26
N MET A 193 -4.66 -10.11 -5.20
CA MET A 193 -3.31 -10.67 -5.09
C MET A 193 -3.31 -12.21 -5.16
N SER A 194 -4.38 -12.83 -4.67
CA SER A 194 -4.54 -14.29 -4.63
C SER A 194 -4.84 -14.94 -5.99
N ARG A 195 -5.28 -14.18 -7.00
CA ARG A 195 -5.72 -14.72 -8.31
C ARG A 195 -4.74 -15.73 -8.95
N PRO A 196 -3.40 -15.51 -8.99
CA PRO A 196 -2.48 -16.47 -9.60
C PRO A 196 -2.44 -17.82 -8.90
N ILE A 197 -2.61 -17.86 -7.58
CA ILE A 197 -2.64 -19.10 -6.79
C ILE A 197 -3.93 -19.87 -7.04
N VAL A 198 -5.05 -19.16 -7.15
CA VAL A 198 -6.33 -19.79 -7.52
C VAL A 198 -6.24 -20.41 -8.92
N LEU A 199 -5.61 -19.70 -9.87
CA LEU A 199 -5.42 -20.16 -11.25
C LEU A 199 -4.40 -21.29 -11.40
N SER A 200 -3.40 -21.39 -10.51
CA SER A 200 -2.40 -22.46 -10.58
C SER A 200 -2.96 -23.83 -10.19
N ALA A 201 -4.13 -23.88 -9.54
CA ALA A 201 -4.75 -25.07 -8.96
C ALA A 201 -3.88 -25.81 -7.91
N THR A 202 -2.72 -25.26 -7.54
CA THR A 202 -1.83 -25.83 -6.53
C THR A 202 -2.34 -25.47 -5.14
N ARG A 203 -2.48 -26.47 -4.26
CA ARG A 203 -2.98 -26.31 -2.89
C ARG A 203 -1.95 -26.79 -1.87
N PRO A 204 -0.88 -26.03 -1.60
CA PRO A 204 0.08 -26.43 -0.60
C PRO A 204 -0.45 -26.15 0.81
N PHE A 205 -0.04 -26.99 1.75
CA PHE A 205 -0.33 -26.86 3.17
C PHE A 205 0.73 -25.95 3.80
N VAL A 206 0.29 -24.97 4.57
CA VAL A 206 1.19 -24.02 5.24
C VAL A 206 0.72 -23.81 6.67
N TYR A 207 1.68 -23.72 7.59
CA TYR A 207 1.43 -23.46 9.01
C TYR A 207 1.64 -21.99 9.32
N THR A 208 0.86 -21.47 10.25
CA THR A 208 1.02 -20.12 10.80
C THR A 208 2.08 -20.11 11.90
N SER A 209 2.66 -18.94 12.18
CA SER A 209 3.42 -18.72 13.42
C SER A 209 2.53 -18.97 14.65
N VAL A 210 3.15 -19.13 15.82
CA VAL A 210 2.44 -19.37 17.07
C VAL A 210 1.59 -18.15 17.44
N TYR A 211 0.30 -18.36 17.75
CA TYR A 211 -0.62 -17.31 18.21
C TYR A 211 -1.52 -17.83 19.34
N THR A 212 -2.11 -16.92 20.11
CA THR A 212 -3.06 -17.26 21.17
C THR A 212 -4.42 -17.59 20.57
N ASP A 213 -4.94 -18.77 20.89
CA ASP A 213 -6.28 -19.20 20.48
C ASP A 213 -7.37 -18.31 21.08
N LEU A 214 -8.28 -17.82 20.23
CA LEU A 214 -9.44 -17.04 20.63
C LEU A 214 -10.56 -17.99 21.03
N ARG A 215 -10.45 -18.59 22.23
CA ARG A 215 -11.57 -19.34 22.81
C ARG A 215 -12.62 -18.36 23.30
N VAL A 216 -13.66 -18.15 22.50
CA VAL A 216 -14.85 -17.43 22.94
C VAL A 216 -15.59 -18.33 23.93
N SER A 217 -15.38 -18.11 25.23
CA SER A 217 -16.28 -18.66 26.24
C SER A 217 -17.60 -17.93 26.14
N ILE A 218 -18.56 -18.54 25.43
CA ILE A 218 -19.97 -18.15 25.51
C ILE A 218 -20.39 -18.51 26.94
N SER A 219 -20.37 -17.53 27.85
CA SER A 219 -21.08 -17.67 29.12
C SER A 219 -22.55 -17.80 28.75
N ALA A 220 -23.09 -19.02 28.85
CA ALA A 220 -24.51 -19.24 28.80
C ALA A 220 -25.12 -18.44 29.96
N VAL A 221 -25.73 -17.30 29.63
CA VAL A 221 -26.62 -16.60 30.55
C VAL A 221 -27.89 -17.47 30.61
N ILE A 222 -27.95 -18.32 31.63
CA ILE A 222 -29.16 -19.07 32.03
C ILE A 222 -30.01 -18.15 32.90
#